data_AF-A0A7W0Y666-F1
#
_entry.id   AF-A0A7W0Y666-F1
#
_cell.length_a   1.000
_cell.length_b   1.000
_cell.length_c   1.000
_cell.angle_alpha   90.00
_cell.angle_beta   90.00
_cell.angle_gamma   90.00
#
_symmetry.space_group_name_H-M   'P 1'
#
loop_
_entity.id
_entity.type
_entity.pdbx_description
1 polymer ?
#
loop_
_entity_poly.entity_id
_entity_poly.type
_entity_poly.pdbx_seq_one_letter_code
_entity_poly.pdbx_strand_id
1 'polypeptide(L)'
;ASGRERRYDRVIVATHADTALRLLASPTAAEREVLGAFRYTTNHTVLHRDRRFLPRSPRAHAAWNYTADPDTARPLVTYSMTRLQALPDLPYLVTLNPRTRPEGVLHETAFEHPQFDRAALAAQARLGGLSLQHRTYFAGAHLGYGFHEDGMRAGLAAAARVIADAHRPAEAPEAA
;
A
#
# COMPACT_ATOMS: atom_id res chain seq x y z
N ALA A 1 3.20 16.52 -13.77
CA ALA A 1 3.67 17.36 -12.64
C ALA A 1 3.26 18.81 -12.89
N SER A 2 3.06 19.62 -11.85
CA SER A 2 2.63 21.03 -11.97
C SER A 2 3.72 22.01 -12.44
N GLY A 3 4.95 21.53 -12.70
CA GLY A 3 6.07 22.32 -13.19
C GLY A 3 6.73 23.24 -12.16
N ARG A 4 6.33 23.18 -10.88
CA ARG A 4 6.87 24.04 -9.81
C ARG A 4 8.01 23.36 -9.07
N GLU A 5 9.11 24.09 -8.86
CA GLU A 5 10.22 23.68 -8.01
C GLU A 5 10.06 24.26 -6.60
N ARG A 6 10.40 23.47 -5.58
CA ARG A 6 10.45 23.90 -4.18
C ARG A 6 11.66 23.27 -3.51
N ARG A 7 12.29 24.02 -2.59
CA ARG A 7 13.44 23.56 -1.81
C ARG A 7 13.02 23.29 -0.38
N TYR A 8 13.55 22.21 0.17
CA TYR A 8 13.29 21.73 1.52
C TYR A 8 14.60 21.23 2.13
N ASP A 9 14.80 21.42 3.43
CA ASP A 9 15.99 20.92 4.13
C ASP A 9 15.98 19.39 4.30
N ARG A 10 14.78 18.82 4.43
CA ARG A 10 14.50 17.40 4.67
C ARG A 10 13.20 17.00 3.98
N VAL A 11 13.11 15.76 3.51
CA VAL A 11 11.91 15.25 2.81
C VAL A 11 11.51 13.89 3.37
N ILE A 12 10.21 13.71 3.68
CA ILE A 12 9.62 12.39 3.95
C ILE A 12 8.87 11.94 2.70
N VAL A 13 9.26 10.81 2.14
CA VAL A 13 8.59 10.14 1.02
C VAL A 13 7.66 9.07 1.59
N ALA A 14 6.35 9.36 1.56
CA ALA A 14 5.29 8.51 2.09
C ALA A 14 4.49 7.78 0.99
N THR A 15 5.18 7.34 -0.07
CA THR A 15 4.60 6.62 -1.21
C THR A 15 4.92 5.13 -1.18
N HIS A 16 4.46 4.37 -2.16
CA HIS A 16 5.01 3.04 -2.44
C HIS A 16 6.52 3.12 -2.72
N ALA A 17 7.25 2.05 -2.43
CA ALA A 17 8.71 2.01 -2.54
C ALA A 17 9.19 2.13 -3.99
N ASP A 18 8.47 1.51 -4.92
CA ASP A 18 8.73 1.63 -6.36
C ASP A 18 8.53 3.08 -6.85
N THR A 19 7.51 3.76 -6.32
CA THR A 19 7.21 5.16 -6.60
C THR A 19 8.28 6.05 -5.99
N ALA A 20 8.69 5.77 -4.76
CA ALA A 20 9.77 6.49 -4.08
C ALA A 20 11.06 6.39 -4.91
N LEU A 21 11.41 5.19 -5.41
CA LEU A 21 12.59 4.99 -6.25
C LEU A 21 12.51 5.81 -7.54
N ARG A 22 11.35 5.90 -8.18
CA ARG A 22 11.14 6.73 -9.38
C ARG A 22 11.20 8.24 -9.12
N LEU A 23 10.91 8.66 -7.89
CA LEU A 23 10.97 10.08 -7.49
C LEU A 23 12.40 10.54 -7.19
N LEU A 24 13.32 9.62 -6.89
CA LEU A 24 14.73 9.95 -6.65
C LEU A 24 15.44 10.27 -7.95
N ALA A 25 16.01 11.47 -8.06
CA ALA A 25 16.75 11.91 -9.24
C ALA A 25 18.08 11.17 -9.44
N SER A 26 18.73 10.77 -8.35
CA SER A 26 20.02 10.06 -8.37
C SER A 26 20.11 9.07 -7.21
N PRO A 27 19.32 7.98 -7.27
CA PRO A 27 19.31 7.02 -6.17
C PRO A 27 20.69 6.37 -5.99
N THR A 28 21.07 6.05 -4.77
CA THR A 28 22.28 5.26 -4.49
C THR A 28 22.08 3.79 -4.91
N ALA A 29 23.16 3.01 -4.92
CA ALA A 29 23.05 1.57 -5.16
C ALA A 29 22.17 0.88 -4.09
N ALA A 30 22.31 1.30 -2.83
CA ALA A 30 21.54 0.76 -1.72
C ALA A 30 20.04 1.14 -1.82
N GLU A 31 19.72 2.38 -2.22
CA GLU A 31 18.33 2.81 -2.44
C GLU A 31 17.67 2.02 -3.58
N ARG A 32 18.37 1.83 -4.71
CA ARG A 32 17.88 0.99 -5.81
C ARG A 32 17.59 -0.43 -5.35
N GLU A 33 18.53 -1.03 -4.64
CA GLU A 33 18.42 -2.42 -4.18
C GLU A 33 17.23 -2.62 -3.24
N VAL A 34 17.13 -1.77 -2.22
CA VAL A 34 16.12 -1.90 -1.16
C VAL A 34 14.74 -1.48 -1.65
N LEU A 35 14.61 -0.31 -2.28
CA LEU A 35 13.30 0.17 -2.75
C LEU A 35 12.77 -0.66 -3.92
N GLY A 36 13.66 -1.17 -4.77
CA GLY A 36 13.32 -2.03 -5.91
C GLY A 36 12.91 -3.46 -5.52
N ALA A 37 13.17 -3.89 -4.28
CA ALA A 37 12.80 -5.23 -3.82
C ALA A 37 11.28 -5.38 -3.56
N PHE A 38 10.56 -4.28 -3.35
CA PHE A 38 9.13 -4.31 -3.08
C PHE A 38 8.34 -4.42 -4.40
N ARG A 39 7.72 -5.58 -4.60
CA ARG A 39 6.79 -5.79 -5.71
C ARG A 39 5.36 -5.50 -5.29
N TYR A 40 4.50 -5.19 -6.25
CA TYR A 40 3.10 -4.88 -6.02
C TYR A 40 2.21 -5.77 -6.89
N THR A 41 1.03 -6.14 -6.39
CA THR A 41 -0.07 -6.69 -7.20
C THR A 41 -1.19 -5.69 -7.32
N THR A 42 -1.83 -5.64 -8.48
CA THR A 42 -3.03 -4.83 -8.69
C THR A 42 -4.27 -5.68 -8.43
N ASN A 43 -5.15 -5.20 -7.56
CA ASN A 43 -6.49 -5.73 -7.35
C ASN A 43 -7.51 -4.75 -7.94
N HIS A 44 -8.30 -5.23 -8.90
CA HIS A 44 -9.46 -4.52 -9.41
C HIS A 44 -10.63 -4.69 -8.44
N THR A 45 -11.27 -3.61 -8.06
CA THR A 45 -12.35 -3.61 -7.08
C THR A 45 -13.58 -2.99 -7.67
N VAL A 46 -14.70 -3.70 -7.55
CA VAL A 46 -15.96 -3.29 -8.16
C VAL A 46 -17.03 -3.22 -7.09
N LEU A 47 -17.59 -2.03 -6.88
CA LEU A 47 -18.80 -1.82 -6.10
C LEU A 47 -20.02 -2.01 -7.02
N HIS A 48 -20.90 -2.95 -6.68
CA HIS A 48 -22.06 -3.31 -7.48
C HIS A 48 -23.23 -3.83 -6.63
N ARG A 49 -24.33 -4.20 -7.30
CA ARG A 49 -25.55 -4.75 -6.68
C ARG A 49 -25.85 -6.21 -7.06
N ASP A 50 -25.05 -6.80 -7.93
CA ASP A 50 -25.20 -8.16 -8.43
C ASP A 50 -25.04 -9.26 -7.37
N ARG A 51 -26.15 -9.91 -7.00
CA ARG A 51 -26.19 -11.00 -6.00
C ARG A 51 -25.60 -12.32 -6.48
N ARG A 52 -25.29 -12.48 -7.78
CA ARG A 52 -24.65 -13.70 -8.32
C ARG A 52 -23.24 -13.90 -7.75
N PHE A 53 -22.63 -12.85 -7.20
CA PHE A 53 -21.34 -12.85 -6.53
C PHE A 53 -21.40 -13.26 -5.04
N LEU A 54 -22.59 -13.58 -4.52
CA LEU A 54 -22.78 -14.15 -3.18
C LEU A 54 -22.96 -15.67 -3.26
N PRO A 55 -22.76 -16.40 -2.14
CA PRO A 55 -23.07 -17.82 -2.07
C PRO A 55 -24.52 -18.13 -2.49
N ARG A 56 -24.73 -19.28 -3.15
CA ARG A 56 -26.09 -19.69 -3.60
C ARG A 56 -27.08 -19.81 -2.44
N SER A 57 -26.62 -20.27 -1.28
CA SER A 57 -27.44 -20.37 -0.07
C SER A 57 -27.47 -19.03 0.67
N PRO A 58 -28.64 -18.39 0.84
CA PRO A 58 -28.76 -17.15 1.63
C PRO A 58 -28.29 -17.30 3.08
N ARG A 59 -28.35 -18.51 3.65
CA ARG A 59 -27.85 -18.81 5.00
C ARG A 59 -26.32 -18.69 5.11
N ALA A 60 -25.61 -18.81 3.99
CA ALA A 60 -24.16 -18.66 3.93
C ALA A 60 -23.72 -17.21 3.62
N HIS A 61 -24.66 -16.27 3.48
CA HIS A 61 -24.31 -14.87 3.22
C HIS A 61 -23.66 -14.28 4.46
N ALA A 62 -22.39 -13.93 4.32
CA ALA A 62 -21.59 -13.31 5.36
C ALA A 62 -21.21 -11.88 4.97
N ALA A 63 -20.58 -11.18 5.92
CA ALA A 63 -19.99 -9.88 5.64
C ALA A 63 -18.85 -10.02 4.61
N TRP A 64 -18.10 -11.11 4.68
CA TRP A 64 -17.02 -11.48 3.75
C TRP A 64 -17.34 -12.84 3.17
N ASN A 65 -17.48 -12.94 1.85
CA ASN A 65 -17.86 -14.17 1.17
C ASN A 65 -16.70 -14.63 0.31
N TYR A 66 -16.18 -15.81 0.62
CA TYR A 66 -15.17 -16.48 -0.18
C TYR A 66 -15.83 -17.55 -1.04
N THR A 67 -15.57 -17.51 -2.33
CA THR A 67 -15.97 -18.58 -3.27
C THR A 67 -14.77 -18.99 -4.09
N ALA A 68 -14.72 -20.26 -4.49
CA ALA A 68 -13.72 -20.76 -5.41
C ALA A 68 -14.39 -21.05 -6.76
N ASP A 69 -13.65 -20.82 -7.85
CA ASP A 69 -14.03 -21.38 -9.14
C ASP A 69 -14.04 -22.91 -9.06
N PRO A 70 -15.09 -23.59 -9.51
CA PRO A 70 -15.06 -25.05 -9.59
C PRO A 70 -13.96 -25.56 -10.53
N ASP A 71 -13.68 -24.84 -11.62
CA ASP A 71 -12.81 -25.32 -12.70
C ASP A 71 -11.34 -24.87 -12.52
N THR A 72 -11.12 -23.64 -12.05
CA THR A 72 -9.77 -23.06 -11.91
C THR A 72 -9.28 -23.00 -10.47
N ALA A 73 -10.12 -23.37 -9.49
CA ALA A 73 -9.87 -23.23 -8.06
C ALA A 73 -9.45 -21.82 -7.60
N ARG A 74 -9.58 -20.81 -8.47
CA ARG A 74 -9.18 -19.44 -8.12
C ARG A 74 -10.10 -18.92 -7.03
N PRO A 75 -9.58 -18.16 -6.05
CA PRO A 75 -10.41 -17.50 -5.06
C PRO A 75 -11.18 -16.32 -5.69
N LEU A 76 -12.35 -16.02 -5.14
CA LEU A 76 -13.13 -14.83 -5.40
C LEU A 76 -13.69 -14.34 -4.08
N VAL A 77 -13.46 -13.07 -3.76
CA VAL A 77 -13.88 -12.46 -2.51
C VAL A 77 -14.91 -11.37 -2.79
N THR A 78 -16.06 -11.47 -2.12
CA THR A 78 -17.14 -10.48 -2.17
C THR A 78 -17.48 -10.01 -0.76
N TYR A 79 -17.25 -8.74 -0.51
CA TYR A 79 -17.66 -8.05 0.71
C TYR A 79 -19.11 -7.60 0.58
N SER A 80 -19.96 -7.96 1.54
CA SER A 80 -21.26 -7.34 1.71
C SER A 80 -21.11 -6.08 2.55
N MET A 81 -20.99 -4.93 1.88
CA MET A 81 -20.90 -3.63 2.54
C MET A 81 -22.18 -3.32 3.32
N THR A 82 -23.34 -3.72 2.80
CA THR A 82 -24.62 -3.65 3.52
C THR A 82 -24.53 -4.32 4.89
N ARG A 83 -23.92 -5.51 4.99
CA ARG A 83 -23.76 -6.20 6.26
C ARG A 83 -22.64 -5.60 7.12
N LEU A 84 -21.49 -5.28 6.50
CA LEU A 84 -20.33 -4.73 7.22
C LEU A 84 -20.62 -3.37 7.85
N GLN A 85 -21.42 -2.53 7.20
CA GLN A 85 -21.70 -1.16 7.62
C GLN A 85 -23.15 -0.95 8.06
N ALA A 86 -23.95 -2.03 8.15
CA ALA A 86 -25.37 -1.99 8.51
C ALA A 86 -26.19 -0.98 7.68
N LEU A 87 -25.92 -0.91 6.36
CA LEU A 87 -26.59 0.06 5.47
C LEU A 87 -28.05 -0.34 5.22
N PRO A 88 -28.98 0.63 5.13
CA PRO A 88 -30.35 0.37 4.71
C PRO A 88 -30.39 0.06 3.21
N ASP A 89 -31.38 -0.74 2.81
CA ASP A 89 -31.82 -0.98 1.44
C ASP A 89 -30.77 -1.45 0.40
N LEU A 90 -31.08 -2.61 -0.20
CA LEU A 90 -30.33 -3.25 -1.30
C LEU A 90 -28.92 -3.76 -0.90
N PRO A 91 -28.43 -4.81 -1.59
CA PRO A 91 -27.06 -5.29 -1.37
C PRO A 91 -26.05 -4.36 -2.07
N TYR A 92 -25.23 -3.67 -1.29
CA TYR A 92 -23.98 -3.07 -1.72
C TYR A 92 -22.87 -4.10 -1.55
N LEU A 93 -22.31 -4.52 -2.68
CA LEU A 93 -21.30 -5.58 -2.74
C LEU A 93 -20.02 -5.02 -3.34
N VAL A 94 -18.89 -5.36 -2.73
CA VAL A 94 -17.57 -5.10 -3.32
C VAL A 94 -16.92 -6.44 -3.65
N THR A 95 -16.69 -6.70 -4.93
CA THR A 95 -15.97 -7.90 -5.37
C THR A 95 -14.56 -7.53 -5.83
N LEU A 96 -13.58 -8.31 -5.38
CA LEU A 96 -12.19 -8.20 -5.81
C LEU A 96 -11.94 -9.10 -7.02
N ASN A 97 -11.35 -8.53 -8.06
CA ASN A 97 -10.97 -9.19 -9.32
C ASN A 97 -12.11 -10.05 -9.91
N PRO A 98 -13.30 -9.47 -10.17
CA PRO A 98 -14.44 -10.23 -10.65
C PRO A 98 -14.12 -10.88 -12.01
N ARG A 99 -14.51 -12.15 -12.17
CA ARG A 99 -14.26 -12.91 -13.41
C ARG A 99 -15.15 -12.51 -14.57
N THR A 100 -16.35 -12.07 -14.24
CA THR A 100 -17.34 -11.55 -15.17
C THR A 100 -17.74 -10.16 -14.70
N ARG A 101 -18.19 -9.31 -15.62
CA ARG A 101 -18.62 -7.97 -15.25
C ARG A 101 -19.90 -8.07 -14.39
N PRO A 102 -19.92 -7.52 -13.16
CA PRO A 102 -21.12 -7.52 -12.35
C PRO A 102 -22.23 -6.66 -12.97
N GLU A 103 -23.48 -6.99 -12.68
CA GLU A 103 -24.61 -6.12 -12.97
C GLU A 103 -24.77 -4.99 -11.94
N GLY A 104 -25.28 -3.84 -12.39
CA GLY A 104 -25.52 -2.69 -11.52
C GLY A 104 -24.24 -2.17 -10.86
N VAL A 105 -23.16 -2.05 -11.62
CA VAL A 105 -21.90 -1.44 -11.17
C VAL A 105 -22.13 0.03 -10.82
N LEU A 106 -21.66 0.42 -9.65
CA LEU A 106 -21.74 1.78 -9.10
C LEU A 106 -20.38 2.48 -9.14
N HIS A 107 -19.29 1.73 -8.92
CA HIS A 107 -17.94 2.27 -8.92
C HIS A 107 -16.91 1.16 -9.19
N GLU A 108 -15.82 1.52 -9.88
CA GLU A 108 -14.70 0.64 -10.17
C GLU A 108 -13.40 1.39 -9.85
N THR A 109 -12.47 0.73 -9.16
CA THR A 109 -11.14 1.28 -8.91
C THR A 109 -10.11 0.16 -8.74
N ALA A 110 -8.84 0.48 -8.96
CA ALA A 110 -7.73 -0.44 -8.82
C ALA A 110 -6.86 -0.04 -7.63
N PHE A 111 -6.49 -1.02 -6.82
CA PHE A 111 -5.58 -0.83 -5.69
C PHE A 111 -4.34 -1.70 -5.86
N GLU A 112 -3.18 -1.12 -5.63
CA GLU A 112 -1.91 -1.84 -5.61
C GLU A 112 -1.57 -2.25 -4.17
N HIS A 113 -1.18 -3.52 -3.98
CA HIS A 113 -0.84 -4.09 -2.68
C HIS A 113 0.59 -4.61 -2.68
N PRO A 114 1.39 -4.32 -1.63
CA PRO A 114 2.75 -4.82 -1.54
C PRO A 114 2.77 -6.35 -1.38
N GLN A 115 3.68 -7.00 -2.09
CA GLN A 115 4.00 -8.41 -1.91
C GLN A 115 5.13 -8.55 -0.90
N PHE A 116 4.87 -9.29 0.19
CA PHE A 116 5.86 -9.56 1.23
C PHE A 116 6.58 -10.89 0.99
N ASP A 117 7.35 -10.94 -0.10
CA ASP A 117 8.22 -12.08 -0.37
C ASP A 117 9.56 -11.98 0.40
N ARG A 118 10.43 -12.97 0.24
CA ARG A 118 11.73 -13.00 0.93
C ARG A 118 12.58 -11.75 0.64
N ALA A 119 12.54 -11.24 -0.59
CA ALA A 119 13.30 -10.06 -0.97
C ALA A 119 12.75 -8.80 -0.30
N ALA A 120 11.42 -8.61 -0.32
CA ALA A 120 10.76 -7.49 0.35
C ALA A 120 11.00 -7.49 1.87
N LEU A 121 10.95 -8.65 2.52
CA LEU A 121 11.21 -8.77 3.96
C LEU A 121 12.67 -8.45 4.32
N ALA A 122 13.64 -8.90 3.53
CA ALA A 122 15.04 -8.56 3.72
C ALA A 122 15.30 -7.06 3.50
N ALA A 123 14.66 -6.46 2.49
CA ALA A 123 14.74 -5.04 2.21
C ALA A 123 14.09 -4.19 3.32
N GLN A 124 12.96 -4.62 3.86
CA GLN A 124 12.25 -3.94 4.96
C GLN A 124 13.16 -3.71 6.18
N ALA A 125 13.97 -4.69 6.56
CA ALA A 125 14.92 -4.56 7.67
C ALA A 125 16.02 -3.52 7.43
N ARG A 126 16.35 -3.26 6.15
CA ARG A 126 17.43 -2.34 5.74
C ARG A 126 16.94 -0.93 5.45
N LEU A 127 15.66 -0.77 5.12
CA LEU A 127 15.11 0.50 4.64
C LEU A 127 15.25 1.64 5.67
N GLY A 128 15.18 1.33 6.96
CA GLY A 128 15.50 2.28 8.03
C GLY A 128 16.94 2.85 7.93
N GLY A 129 17.92 2.10 7.43
CA GLY A 129 19.30 2.56 7.30
C GLY A 129 19.52 3.58 6.17
N LEU A 130 18.64 3.64 5.17
CA LEU A 130 18.84 4.46 3.98
C LEU A 130 18.68 5.98 4.24
N SER A 131 17.98 6.36 5.31
CA SER A 131 17.43 7.71 5.42
C SER A 131 18.44 8.84 5.71
N LEU A 132 19.72 8.50 5.88
CA LEU A 132 20.71 9.44 6.43
C LEU A 132 21.56 10.13 5.37
N GLN A 133 21.78 9.51 4.20
CA GLN A 133 22.75 10.03 3.23
C GLN A 133 22.29 11.31 2.50
N HIS A 134 20.97 11.49 2.32
CA HIS A 134 20.41 12.59 1.53
C HIS A 134 19.30 13.37 2.22
N ARG A 135 19.23 13.34 3.56
CA ARG A 135 18.14 13.98 4.34
C ARG A 135 16.74 13.59 3.85
N THR A 136 16.63 12.38 3.30
CA THR A 136 15.43 11.82 2.69
C THR A 136 15.01 10.61 3.50
N TYR A 137 13.78 10.61 3.99
CA TYR A 137 13.24 9.58 4.86
C TYR A 137 12.09 8.89 4.15
N PHE A 138 11.92 7.60 4.40
CA PHE A 138 10.88 6.82 3.76
C PHE A 138 9.88 6.35 4.81
N ALA A 139 8.60 6.43 4.48
CA ALA A 139 7.51 5.95 5.31
C ALA A 139 6.48 5.23 4.43
N GLY A 140 5.78 4.27 5.01
CA GLY A 140 4.71 3.57 4.31
C GLY A 140 4.38 2.22 4.93
N ALA A 141 3.20 1.69 4.60
CA ALA A 141 2.72 0.44 5.16
C ALA A 141 3.59 -0.79 4.79
N HIS A 142 4.39 -0.68 3.72
CA HIS A 142 5.39 -1.68 3.33
C HIS A 142 6.55 -1.81 4.35
N LEU A 143 6.61 -0.95 5.38
CA LEU A 143 7.50 -1.06 6.54
C LEU A 143 6.91 -1.84 7.73
N GLY A 144 5.80 -2.54 7.49
CA GLY A 144 5.27 -3.58 8.35
C GLY A 144 4.55 -4.64 7.52
N TYR A 145 3.28 -4.90 7.78
CA TYR A 145 2.50 -5.93 7.10
C TYR A 145 1.49 -5.37 6.08
N GLY A 146 1.63 -4.10 5.70
CA GLY A 146 0.80 -3.47 4.67
C GLY A 146 -0.51 -2.89 5.19
N PHE A 147 -0.72 -2.82 6.51
CA PHE A 147 -1.93 -2.25 7.11
C PHE A 147 -1.81 -0.75 7.40
N HIS A 148 -2.94 -0.12 7.70
CA HIS A 148 -3.00 1.30 8.04
C HIS A 148 -2.14 1.66 9.27
N GLU A 149 -2.13 0.81 10.29
CA GLU A 149 -1.32 1.00 11.50
C GLU A 149 0.18 1.02 11.17
N ASP A 150 0.62 0.17 10.25
CA ASP A 150 2.02 0.15 9.81
C ASP A 150 2.40 1.45 9.09
N GLY A 151 1.49 1.98 8.27
CA GLY A 151 1.66 3.28 7.63
C GLY A 151 1.77 4.41 8.65
N MET A 152 0.89 4.44 9.64
CA MET A 152 0.90 5.43 10.73
C MET A 152 2.19 5.34 11.55
N ARG A 153 2.56 4.14 12.01
CA ARG A 153 3.77 3.88 12.78
C ARG A 153 5.02 4.28 12.00
N ALA A 154 5.10 3.96 10.71
CA ALA A 154 6.21 4.35 9.86
C ALA A 154 6.32 5.87 9.69
N GLY A 155 5.18 6.56 9.52
CA GLY A 155 5.14 8.02 9.45
C GLY A 155 5.65 8.69 10.72
N LEU A 156 5.19 8.23 11.89
CA LEU A 156 5.65 8.71 13.19
C LEU A 156 7.16 8.49 13.36
N ALA A 157 7.66 7.31 12.99
CA ALA A 157 9.09 6.99 13.06
C ALA A 157 9.92 7.90 12.13
N ALA A 158 9.46 8.16 10.90
CA ALA A 158 10.13 9.08 9.98
C ALA A 158 10.16 10.51 10.52
N ALA A 159 9.04 11.00 11.06
CA ALA A 159 8.95 12.33 11.68
C ALA A 159 9.90 12.47 12.88
N ALA A 160 9.93 11.48 13.78
CA ALA A 160 10.84 11.47 14.92
C ALA A 160 12.32 11.54 14.47
N ARG A 161 12.68 10.86 13.39
CA ARG A 161 14.05 10.91 12.84
C ARG A 161 14.39 12.24 12.20
N VAL A 162 13.46 12.85 11.46
CA VAL A 162 13.62 14.21 10.93
C VAL A 162 13.91 15.19 12.05
N ILE A 163 13.14 15.11 13.15
CA ILE A 163 13.31 15.97 14.33
C ILE A 163 14.66 15.70 15.01
N ALA A 164 15.02 14.43 15.23
CA ALA A 164 16.29 14.08 15.85
C ALA A 164 17.50 14.56 15.03
N ASP A 165 17.46 14.39 13.71
CA ASP A 165 18.54 14.83 12.83
C ASP A 165 18.61 16.35 12.71
N ALA A 166 17.48 17.07 12.79
CA ALA A 166 17.45 18.54 12.81
C ALA A 166 18.14 19.14 14.05
N HIS A 167 18.15 18.42 15.17
CA HIS A 167 18.82 18.83 16.40
C HIS A 167 20.24 18.26 16.55
N ARG A 168 20.74 17.49 15.58
CA ARG A 168 22.13 17.02 15.61
C ARG A 168 23.06 18.22 15.38
N PRO A 169 24.09 18.44 16.23
CA PRO A 169 25.10 19.47 15.99
C PRO A 169 25.70 19.28 14.59
N ALA A 170 26.04 20.37 13.91
CA ALA A 170 26.79 20.27 12.66
C ALA A 170 28.10 19.51 12.94
N GLU A 171 28.37 18.45 12.17
CA GLU A 171 29.68 17.80 12.23
C GLU A 171 30.73 18.86 11.91
N ALA A 172 31.74 18.99 12.78
CA ALA A 172 32.88 19.86 12.52
C ALA A 172 33.51 19.41 11.19
N PRO A 173 33.86 20.32 10.29
CA PRO A 173 34.49 19.95 9.02
C PRO A 173 35.71 19.09 9.31
N GLU A 174 35.80 17.94 8.64
CA GLU A 174 36.97 17.06 8.69
C GLU A 174 38.20 17.91 8.34
N ALA A 175 39.12 18.03 9.31
CA ALA A 175 40.38 18.72 9.08
C ALA A 175 41.16 17.96 8.01
N ALA A 176 41.49 18.67 6.93
CA ALA A 176 42.25 18.17 5.78
C ALA A 176 43.69 17.78 6.16
#